data_AF-A0A8H6WAN0-F1
#
_entry.id   AF-A0A8H6WAN0-F1
#
_cell.length_a   1.000
_cell.length_b   1.000
_cell.length_c   1.000
_cell.angle_alpha   90.00
_cell.angle_beta   90.00
_cell.angle_gamma   90.00
#
_symmetry.space_group_name_H-M   'P 1'
#
loop_
_entity.id
_entity.type
_entity.pdbx_description
1 polymer ?
#
loop_
_entity_poly.entity_id
_entity_poly.type
_entity_poly.pdbx_seq_one_letter_code
_entity_poly.pdbx_strand_id
1 'polypeptide(L)'
;MPSSDKAPKPLNLLEYHRPKRLKLSAARIPPLSAESRRCLKNLAAHHAAPLPFALPRARCAAVLVALFVGRNGDLYVLLNRRSATLRSYAGDTSLPGGKVERRDRTIEDTARREAFEEIGLPLNRMKVPLLCILEPFLASNNLVVTPVVVLILDNTLRPILNTAEVAALFSHPLSAFLSSDPPFPAEPETLEVPYHSSHEWTYAGPNGAQHVGRVHRFITGREAGGIKPVFGLTAAILIHAATVAHACEPDFEVTHPQGMSGPARIAWAVLTNPAFRKAYEAEKMGKSVDWAVIRRVAGVVDEGEETDGKKGRRRRREHKL
;
A
#
# COMPACT_ATOMS: atom_id res chain seq x y z
N MET A 1 17.23 -30.14 23.23
CA MET A 1 17.13 -28.69 22.94
C MET A 1 18.07 -28.36 21.78
N PRO A 2 17.63 -28.32 20.51
CA PRO A 2 18.48 -27.81 19.45
C PRO A 2 18.28 -26.30 19.31
N SER A 3 19.36 -25.57 19.57
CA SER A 3 19.57 -24.17 19.20
C SER A 3 19.34 -24.00 17.70
N SER A 4 18.44 -23.08 17.32
CA SER A 4 18.29 -22.62 15.93
C SER A 4 18.58 -21.13 15.84
N ASP A 5 19.84 -20.77 16.07
CA ASP A 5 20.38 -19.42 15.88
C ASP A 5 20.70 -19.16 14.38
N LYS A 6 19.76 -19.53 13.49
CA LYS A 6 19.85 -19.18 12.07
C LYS A 6 19.31 -17.77 11.91
N ALA A 7 20.14 -16.88 11.37
CA ALA A 7 19.71 -15.55 10.96
C ALA A 7 18.43 -15.65 10.12
N PRO A 8 17.40 -14.83 10.38
CA PRO A 8 16.16 -14.89 9.63
C PRO A 8 16.46 -14.67 8.15
N LYS A 9 15.95 -15.56 7.29
CA LYS A 9 16.08 -15.42 5.84
C LYS A 9 15.41 -14.09 5.44
N PRO A 10 16.04 -13.27 4.57
CA PRO A 10 15.41 -12.04 4.09
C PRO A 10 14.05 -12.39 3.48
N LEU A 11 13.01 -11.66 3.89
CA LEU A 11 11.65 -11.85 3.39
C LEU A 11 11.62 -11.45 1.92
N ASN A 12 11.36 -12.41 1.04
CA ASN A 12 10.86 -12.08 -0.28
C ASN A 12 9.39 -11.69 -0.11
N LEU A 13 9.12 -10.39 0.07
CA LEU A 13 7.80 -9.85 0.43
C LEU A 13 6.68 -10.24 -0.57
N LEU A 14 7.06 -10.69 -1.77
CA LEU A 14 6.15 -11.10 -2.85
C LEU A 14 6.11 -12.62 -3.09
N GLU A 15 6.76 -13.43 -2.26
CA GLU A 15 6.67 -14.90 -2.34
C GLU A 15 5.50 -15.39 -1.47
N TYR A 16 4.35 -15.66 -2.11
CA TYR A 16 3.13 -16.12 -1.45
C TYR A 16 2.38 -17.19 -2.24
N HIS A 17 1.51 -17.94 -1.56
CA HIS A 17 0.74 -19.01 -2.19
C HIS A 17 -0.36 -18.44 -3.09
N ARG A 18 -0.24 -18.66 -4.39
CA ARG A 18 -1.25 -18.23 -5.38
C ARG A 18 -2.34 -19.28 -5.55
N PRO A 19 -3.63 -18.93 -5.42
CA PRO A 19 -4.69 -19.83 -5.86
C PRO A 19 -4.64 -19.99 -7.38
N LYS A 20 -4.32 -21.19 -7.87
CA LYS A 20 -4.22 -21.48 -9.33
C LYS A 20 -5.53 -21.22 -10.09
N ARG A 21 -6.68 -21.24 -9.40
CA ARG A 21 -8.01 -20.83 -9.92
C ARG A 21 -8.88 -20.29 -8.78
N LEU A 22 -9.36 -19.05 -8.91
CA LEU A 22 -10.39 -18.50 -8.03
C LEU A 22 -11.76 -19.06 -8.47
N LYS A 23 -12.31 -20.04 -7.74
CA LYS A 23 -13.61 -20.65 -8.06
C LYS A 23 -14.77 -19.82 -7.52
N LEU A 24 -15.11 -18.73 -8.21
CA LEU A 24 -16.24 -17.85 -7.85
C LEU A 24 -17.60 -18.55 -7.93
N SER A 25 -17.73 -19.61 -8.73
CA SER A 25 -18.99 -20.33 -8.95
C SER A 25 -19.47 -21.18 -7.77
N ALA A 26 -18.59 -21.50 -6.82
CA ALA A 26 -18.91 -22.34 -5.66
C ALA A 26 -19.24 -21.53 -4.39
N ALA A 27 -19.09 -20.21 -4.45
CA ALA A 27 -19.31 -19.32 -3.30
C ALA A 27 -20.73 -18.75 -3.31
N ARG A 28 -21.37 -18.68 -2.13
CA ARG A 28 -22.71 -18.08 -1.94
C ARG A 28 -22.62 -16.54 -1.92
N ILE A 29 -22.12 -15.96 -2.99
CA ILE A 29 -22.03 -14.50 -3.18
C ILE A 29 -23.29 -14.03 -3.91
N PRO A 30 -23.81 -12.82 -3.63
CA PRO A 30 -24.72 -12.14 -4.57
C PRO A 30 -24.16 -12.18 -6.00
N PRO A 31 -25.03 -12.22 -7.03
CA PRO A 31 -24.55 -12.23 -8.41
C PRO A 31 -23.68 -10.98 -8.66
N LEU A 32 -22.41 -11.21 -8.98
CA LEU A 32 -21.47 -10.13 -9.29
C LEU A 32 -21.94 -9.34 -10.51
N SER A 33 -21.88 -8.01 -10.43
CA SER A 33 -22.02 -7.14 -11.60
C SER A 33 -20.94 -7.47 -12.64
N ALA A 34 -21.19 -7.14 -13.91
CA ALA A 34 -20.23 -7.39 -14.98
C ALA A 34 -18.90 -6.65 -14.72
N GLU A 35 -19.00 -5.45 -14.17
CA GLU A 35 -17.86 -4.63 -13.73
C GLU A 35 -17.10 -5.33 -12.60
N SER A 36 -17.75 -5.72 -11.51
CA SER A 36 -17.09 -6.41 -10.39
C SER A 36 -16.38 -7.69 -10.80
N ARG A 37 -16.92 -8.45 -11.76
CA ARG A 37 -16.23 -9.63 -12.32
C ARG A 37 -14.94 -9.24 -13.04
N ARG A 38 -14.94 -8.14 -13.79
CA ARG A 38 -13.74 -7.61 -14.45
C ARG A 38 -12.73 -7.14 -13.40
N CYS A 39 -13.19 -6.42 -12.37
CA CYS A 39 -12.34 -5.95 -11.28
C CYS A 39 -11.62 -7.09 -10.56
N LEU A 40 -12.35 -8.16 -10.21
CA LEU A 40 -11.74 -9.34 -9.59
C LEU A 40 -10.74 -10.05 -10.51
N LYS A 41 -10.97 -10.07 -11.82
CA LYS A 41 -10.00 -10.62 -12.79
C LYS A 41 -8.74 -9.77 -12.87
N ASN A 42 -8.89 -8.45 -12.91
CA ASN A 42 -7.75 -7.51 -12.96
C ASN A 42 -6.89 -7.65 -11.71
N LEU A 43 -7.50 -7.65 -10.52
CA LEU A 43 -6.80 -7.89 -9.25
C LEU A 43 -6.11 -9.26 -9.24
N ALA A 44 -6.80 -10.33 -9.63
CA ALA A 44 -6.21 -11.68 -9.65
C ALA A 44 -5.05 -11.82 -10.67
N ALA A 45 -5.03 -11.00 -11.72
CA ALA A 45 -3.95 -10.96 -12.72
C ALA A 45 -2.83 -9.98 -12.35
N HIS A 46 -3.03 -9.11 -11.36
CA HIS A 46 -2.07 -8.08 -11.01
C HIS A 46 -0.83 -8.67 -10.31
N HIS A 47 0.33 -8.17 -10.71
CA HIS A 47 1.62 -8.54 -10.16
C HIS A 47 2.46 -7.28 -9.91
N ALA A 48 2.59 -6.93 -8.63
CA ALA A 48 3.47 -5.85 -8.21
C ALA A 48 4.93 -6.19 -8.54
N ALA A 49 5.67 -5.20 -9.05
CA ALA A 49 7.10 -5.34 -9.22
C ALA A 49 7.80 -5.37 -7.84
N PRO A 50 8.72 -6.32 -7.58
CA PRO A 50 9.50 -6.31 -6.35
C PRO A 50 10.37 -5.06 -6.28
N LEU A 51 10.58 -4.55 -5.06
CA LEU A 51 11.65 -3.58 -4.83
C LEU A 51 13.00 -4.24 -5.20
N PRO A 52 13.92 -3.50 -5.84
CA PRO A 52 15.21 -4.05 -6.28
C PRO A 52 16.21 -4.22 -5.12
N PHE A 53 15.76 -4.03 -3.87
CA PHE A 53 16.54 -4.20 -2.65
C PHE A 53 15.67 -4.82 -1.55
N ALA A 54 16.29 -5.58 -0.65
CA ALA A 54 15.61 -6.20 0.48
C ALA A 54 15.38 -5.19 1.61
N LEU A 55 14.25 -5.32 2.31
CA LEU A 55 13.90 -4.49 3.47
C LEU A 55 14.02 -5.29 4.77
N PRO A 56 14.40 -4.65 5.90
CA PRO A 56 14.46 -5.31 7.19
C PRO A 56 13.05 -5.53 7.73
N ARG A 57 12.77 -6.71 8.28
CA ARG A 57 11.45 -7.12 8.79
C ARG A 57 10.90 -6.13 9.81
N ALA A 58 11.75 -5.62 10.68
CA ALA A 58 11.38 -4.67 11.73
C ALA A 58 10.85 -3.33 11.18
N ARG A 59 11.04 -3.04 9.89
CA ARG A 59 10.49 -1.86 9.19
C ARG A 59 9.38 -2.21 8.20
N CYS A 60 8.97 -3.47 8.13
CA CYS A 60 7.89 -3.92 7.26
C CYS A 60 6.57 -4.03 8.05
N ALA A 61 5.48 -3.73 7.38
CA ALA A 61 4.12 -3.89 7.86
C ALA A 61 3.22 -4.37 6.71
N ALA A 62 2.07 -4.92 7.04
CA ALA A 62 1.08 -5.33 6.06
C ALA A 62 -0.31 -4.86 6.49
N VAL A 63 -1.12 -4.46 5.51
CA VAL A 63 -2.54 -4.15 5.70
C VAL A 63 -3.40 -4.99 4.78
N LEU A 64 -4.60 -5.34 5.23
CA LEU A 64 -5.53 -6.15 4.48
C LEU A 64 -6.58 -5.27 3.80
N VAL A 65 -6.54 -5.22 2.47
CA VAL A 65 -7.63 -4.68 1.65
C VAL A 65 -8.67 -5.80 1.47
N ALA A 66 -9.58 -5.89 2.44
CA ALA A 66 -10.60 -6.93 2.45
C ALA A 66 -11.83 -6.48 1.65
N LEU A 67 -11.97 -7.04 0.45
CA LEU A 67 -13.07 -6.78 -0.45
C LEU A 67 -14.24 -7.72 -0.18
N PHE A 68 -15.46 -7.25 -0.36
CA PHE A 68 -16.66 -8.09 -0.36
C PHE A 68 -17.67 -7.56 -1.38
N VAL A 69 -18.65 -8.39 -1.72
CA VAL A 69 -19.66 -8.04 -2.72
C VAL A 69 -20.91 -7.50 -2.02
N GLY A 70 -21.28 -6.28 -2.37
CA GLY A 70 -22.48 -5.61 -1.92
C GLY A 70 -23.76 -6.23 -2.51
N ARG A 71 -24.91 -5.74 -2.05
CA ARG A 71 -26.23 -6.26 -2.48
C ARG A 71 -26.48 -6.12 -3.98
N ASN A 72 -25.92 -5.10 -4.61
CA ASN A 72 -26.08 -4.81 -6.03
C ASN A 72 -25.01 -5.50 -6.90
N GLY A 73 -24.14 -6.31 -6.30
CA GLY A 73 -23.05 -6.98 -7.01
C GLY A 73 -21.77 -6.16 -7.12
N ASP A 74 -21.72 -4.97 -6.53
CA ASP A 74 -20.56 -4.05 -6.53
C ASP A 74 -19.53 -4.42 -5.46
N LEU A 75 -18.27 -4.03 -5.68
CA LEU A 75 -17.19 -4.29 -4.73
C LEU A 75 -17.11 -3.19 -3.67
N TYR A 76 -17.08 -3.62 -2.41
CA TYR A 76 -16.86 -2.78 -1.25
C TYR A 76 -15.57 -3.18 -0.55
N VAL A 77 -14.90 -2.21 0.07
CA VAL A 77 -13.78 -2.44 0.98
C VAL A 77 -14.25 -2.33 2.42
N LEU A 78 -13.79 -3.25 3.27
CA LEU A 78 -13.98 -3.19 4.71
C LEU A 78 -12.93 -2.28 5.35
N LEU A 79 -13.39 -1.35 6.18
CA LEU A 79 -12.57 -0.39 6.92
C LEU A 79 -12.90 -0.45 8.41
N ASN A 80 -11.94 -0.05 9.23
CA ASN A 80 -12.12 0.07 10.67
C ASN A 80 -11.91 1.51 11.14
N ARG A 81 -12.60 1.87 12.21
CA ARG A 81 -12.25 3.03 13.05
C ARG A 81 -11.39 2.53 14.19
N ARG A 82 -10.15 2.99 14.26
CA ARG A 82 -9.23 2.67 15.36
C ARG A 82 -9.79 3.14 16.70
N SER A 83 -9.49 2.42 17.77
CA SER A 83 -9.87 2.83 19.13
C SER A 83 -9.30 4.20 19.47
N ALA A 84 -10.09 5.00 20.18
CA ALA A 84 -9.67 6.32 20.65
C ALA A 84 -8.58 6.26 21.74
N THR A 85 -8.37 5.09 22.35
CA THR A 85 -7.39 4.90 23.44
C THR A 85 -5.98 4.57 22.93
N LEU A 86 -5.80 4.41 21.63
CA LEU A 86 -4.49 4.07 21.06
C LEU A 86 -3.54 5.27 21.05
N ARG A 87 -2.26 5.02 21.32
CA ARG A 87 -1.22 6.07 21.36
C ARG A 87 -0.93 6.71 20.01
N SER A 88 -1.35 6.08 18.92
CA SER A 88 -1.11 6.57 17.56
C SER A 88 -2.33 6.31 16.68
N TYR A 89 -2.67 7.31 15.87
CA TYR A 89 -3.79 7.27 14.93
C TYR A 89 -5.14 6.97 15.62
N ALA A 90 -5.35 7.51 16.81
CA ALA A 90 -6.54 7.31 17.61
C ALA A 90 -7.80 7.79 16.88
N GLY A 91 -8.80 6.92 16.72
CA GLY A 91 -10.04 7.23 16.00
C GLY A 91 -9.89 7.34 14.48
N ASP A 92 -8.72 7.08 13.91
CA ASP A 92 -8.50 7.18 12.47
C ASP A 92 -9.18 6.02 11.73
N THR A 93 -9.57 6.30 10.49
CA THR A 93 -10.04 5.30 9.54
C THR A 93 -8.84 4.56 8.94
N SER A 94 -8.81 3.24 9.08
CA SER A 94 -7.73 2.41 8.56
C SER A 94 -8.20 1.09 7.97
N LEU A 95 -7.27 0.45 7.26
CA LEU A 95 -7.35 -0.95 6.91
C LEU A 95 -6.81 -1.78 8.08
N PRO A 96 -7.36 -2.98 8.34
CA PRO A 96 -6.79 -3.87 9.34
C PRO A 96 -5.34 -4.21 9.00
N GLY A 97 -4.43 -4.17 9.97
CA GLY A 97 -3.02 -4.42 9.69
C GLY A 97 -2.06 -3.91 10.74
N GLY A 98 -0.80 -4.31 10.57
CA GLY A 98 0.24 -4.06 11.56
C GLY A 98 1.62 -4.51 11.11
N LYS A 99 2.54 -4.56 12.06
CA LYS A 99 3.96 -4.82 11.80
C LYS A 99 4.20 -6.30 11.53
N VAL A 100 5.20 -6.60 10.71
CA VAL A 100 5.67 -7.97 10.54
C VAL A 100 6.26 -8.49 11.84
N GLU A 101 5.81 -9.65 12.28
CA GLU A 101 6.36 -10.35 13.45
C GLU A 101 7.28 -11.49 13.03
N ARG A 102 8.08 -11.99 13.97
CA ARG A 102 9.00 -13.12 13.72
C ARG A 102 8.27 -14.40 13.28
N ARG A 103 7.03 -14.61 13.76
CA ARG A 103 6.21 -15.77 13.43
C ARG A 103 5.62 -15.74 12.02
N ASP A 104 5.54 -14.56 11.40
CA ASP A 104 4.92 -14.40 10.09
C ASP A 104 5.85 -14.95 9.00
N ARG A 105 5.36 -15.87 8.16
CA ARG A 105 6.19 -16.47 7.09
C ARG A 105 6.19 -15.62 5.84
N THR A 106 5.08 -14.93 5.58
CA THR A 106 4.84 -14.07 4.42
C THR A 106 4.13 -12.79 4.83
N ILE A 107 4.10 -11.79 3.95
CA ILE A 107 3.30 -10.57 4.16
C ILE A 107 1.80 -10.85 4.21
N GLU A 108 1.33 -11.85 3.44
CA GLU A 108 -0.05 -12.33 3.53
C GLU A 108 -0.35 -12.83 4.96
N ASP A 109 0.57 -13.58 5.57
CA ASP A 109 0.38 -14.09 6.92
C ASP A 109 0.33 -12.95 7.95
N THR A 110 1.15 -11.91 7.81
CA THR A 110 1.06 -10.70 8.64
C THR A 110 -0.31 -10.03 8.51
N ALA A 111 -0.77 -9.73 7.30
CA ALA A 111 -2.06 -9.05 7.10
C ALA A 111 -3.24 -9.88 7.62
N ARG A 112 -3.21 -11.21 7.43
CA ARG A 112 -4.25 -12.12 7.93
C ARG A 112 -4.25 -12.24 9.44
N ARG A 113 -3.08 -12.31 10.07
CA ARG A 113 -2.95 -12.36 11.52
C ARG A 113 -3.54 -11.10 12.15
N GLU A 114 -3.11 -9.93 11.68
CA GLU A 114 -3.59 -8.64 12.18
C GLU A 114 -5.10 -8.50 11.99
N ALA A 115 -5.63 -8.85 10.82
CA ALA A 115 -7.08 -8.83 10.59
C ALA A 115 -7.84 -9.84 11.47
N PHE A 116 -7.25 -10.98 11.80
CA PHE A 116 -7.84 -11.92 12.75
C PHE A 116 -7.84 -11.35 14.17
N GLU A 117 -6.72 -10.77 14.62
CA GLU A 117 -6.55 -10.18 15.96
C GLU A 117 -7.45 -8.95 16.16
N GLU A 118 -7.56 -8.07 15.16
CA GLU A 118 -8.33 -6.83 15.26
C GLU A 118 -9.85 -7.02 15.06
N ILE A 119 -10.24 -7.83 14.07
CA ILE A 119 -11.63 -7.91 13.59
C ILE A 119 -12.20 -9.33 13.49
N GLY A 120 -11.44 -10.35 13.93
CA GLY A 120 -11.89 -11.74 13.92
C GLY A 120 -12.04 -12.33 12.51
N LEU A 121 -11.37 -11.76 11.51
CA LEU A 121 -11.50 -12.25 10.13
C LEU A 121 -10.88 -13.66 9.98
N PRO A 122 -11.60 -14.66 9.43
CA PRO A 122 -11.13 -16.02 9.34
C PRO A 122 -9.81 -16.15 8.57
N LEU A 123 -8.88 -16.90 9.16
CA LEU A 123 -7.62 -17.30 8.52
C LEU A 123 -7.82 -18.32 7.38
N ASN A 124 -9.04 -18.85 7.22
CA ASN A 124 -9.35 -19.82 6.18
C ASN A 124 -9.28 -19.17 4.78
N ARG A 125 -8.23 -19.51 4.04
CA ARG A 125 -7.95 -18.99 2.69
C ARG A 125 -9.00 -19.37 1.64
N MET A 126 -9.84 -20.37 1.89
CA MET A 126 -10.98 -20.68 1.01
C MET A 126 -12.16 -19.73 1.21
N LYS A 127 -12.35 -19.25 2.44
CA LYS A 127 -13.39 -18.26 2.78
C LYS A 127 -12.95 -16.82 2.46
N VAL A 128 -11.65 -16.56 2.57
CA VAL A 128 -11.04 -15.25 2.34
C VAL A 128 -9.84 -15.42 1.40
N PRO A 129 -10.04 -15.83 0.12
CA PRO A 129 -8.95 -16.00 -0.83
C PRO A 129 -8.18 -14.73 -1.11
N LEU A 130 -6.87 -14.89 -1.29
CA LEU A 130 -5.98 -13.86 -1.79
C LEU A 130 -6.27 -13.59 -3.27
N LEU A 131 -6.37 -12.30 -3.62
CA LEU A 131 -6.43 -11.84 -5.01
C LEU A 131 -5.02 -11.47 -5.49
N CYS A 132 -4.38 -10.51 -4.80
CA CYS A 132 -3.03 -10.05 -5.12
C CYS A 132 -2.36 -9.37 -3.92
N ILE A 133 -1.07 -9.08 -4.07
CA ILE A 133 -0.33 -8.16 -3.22
C ILE A 133 0.01 -6.95 -4.08
N LEU A 134 -0.26 -5.74 -3.58
CA LEU A 134 0.03 -4.48 -4.26
C LEU A 134 1.43 -3.98 -3.89
N GLU A 135 1.89 -2.97 -4.63
CA GLU A 135 3.15 -2.28 -4.38
C GLU A 135 3.22 -1.74 -2.94
N PRO A 136 4.41 -1.76 -2.32
CA PRO A 136 4.58 -1.25 -0.97
C PRO A 136 4.55 0.29 -0.94
N PHE A 137 4.06 0.83 0.17
CA PHE A 137 3.98 2.26 0.44
C PHE A 137 4.82 2.64 1.67
N LEU A 138 5.42 3.83 1.66
CA LEU A 138 6.10 4.38 2.83
C LEU A 138 5.11 5.14 3.71
N ALA A 139 4.93 4.67 4.95
CA ALA A 139 4.14 5.34 5.98
C ALA A 139 4.92 6.49 6.64
N SER A 140 4.21 7.44 7.24
CA SER A 140 4.82 8.58 7.95
C SER A 140 5.67 8.17 9.16
N ASN A 141 5.40 7.01 9.75
CA ASN A 141 6.19 6.41 10.82
C ASN A 141 7.41 5.60 10.31
N ASN A 142 7.76 5.71 9.02
CA ASN A 142 8.88 5.03 8.37
C ASN A 142 8.78 3.51 8.38
N LEU A 143 7.55 2.98 8.34
CA LEU A 143 7.29 1.60 7.98
C LEU A 143 6.99 1.50 6.49
N VAL A 144 7.47 0.43 5.87
CA VAL A 144 7.07 0.04 4.53
C VAL A 144 5.86 -0.89 4.65
N VAL A 145 4.70 -0.36 4.26
CA VAL A 145 3.40 -1.03 4.38
C VAL A 145 3.04 -1.68 3.05
N THR A 146 2.83 -2.98 3.06
CA THR A 146 2.46 -3.75 1.85
C THR A 146 0.97 -4.11 1.89
N PRO A 147 0.14 -3.65 0.93
CA PRO A 147 -1.28 -3.99 0.89
C PRO A 147 -1.50 -5.40 0.35
N VAL A 148 -2.30 -6.18 1.08
CA VAL A 148 -2.71 -7.54 0.72
C VAL A 148 -4.20 -7.53 0.39
N VAL A 149 -4.56 -7.81 -0.86
CA VAL A 149 -5.95 -7.75 -1.32
C VAL A 149 -6.58 -9.13 -1.26
N VAL A 150 -7.68 -9.25 -0.52
CA VAL A 150 -8.44 -10.51 -0.38
C VAL A 150 -9.90 -10.29 -0.72
N LEU A 151 -10.59 -11.36 -1.09
CA LEU A 151 -12.04 -11.37 -1.29
C LEU A 151 -12.71 -12.18 -0.19
N ILE A 152 -13.62 -11.58 0.56
CA ILE A 152 -14.47 -12.27 1.52
C ILE A 152 -15.61 -12.94 0.75
N LEU A 153 -15.60 -14.28 0.75
CA LEU A 153 -16.61 -15.12 0.13
C LEU A 153 -17.68 -15.60 1.11
N ASP A 154 -17.41 -15.49 2.42
CA ASP A 154 -18.30 -15.96 3.47
C ASP A 154 -19.31 -14.88 3.85
N ASN A 155 -20.56 -15.03 3.38
CA ASN A 155 -21.67 -14.13 3.73
C ASN A 155 -22.25 -14.36 5.14
N THR A 156 -21.80 -15.41 5.84
CA THR A 156 -22.16 -15.69 7.24
C THR A 156 -21.20 -15.05 8.23
N LEU A 157 -20.13 -14.42 7.74
CA LEU A 157 -19.13 -13.75 8.55
C LEU A 157 -19.79 -12.77 9.55
N ARG A 158 -19.40 -12.91 10.81
CA ARG A 158 -19.68 -11.96 11.88
C ARG A 158 -18.33 -11.54 12.47
N PRO A 159 -17.79 -10.37 12.09
CA PRO A 159 -16.56 -9.87 12.66
C PRO A 159 -16.66 -9.76 14.18
N ILE A 160 -15.58 -10.13 14.87
CA ILE A 160 -15.45 -10.02 16.32
C ILE A 160 -14.38 -8.97 16.58
N LEU A 161 -14.78 -7.82 17.11
CA LEU A 161 -13.88 -6.69 17.27
C LEU A 161 -13.08 -6.82 18.57
N ASN A 162 -11.77 -6.68 18.46
CA ASN A 162 -10.95 -6.34 19.62
C ASN A 162 -11.16 -4.85 19.94
N THR A 163 -12.03 -4.56 20.90
CA THR A 163 -12.43 -3.18 21.22
C THR A 163 -11.30 -2.32 21.77
N ALA A 164 -10.19 -2.92 22.23
CA ALA A 164 -8.98 -2.19 22.60
C ALA A 164 -8.32 -1.52 21.39
N GLU A 165 -8.51 -2.07 20.19
CA GLU A 165 -7.84 -1.63 18.96
C GLU A 165 -8.82 -1.08 17.92
N VAL A 166 -10.04 -1.63 17.85
CA VAL A 166 -11.06 -1.28 16.87
C VAL A 166 -12.36 -0.85 17.55
N ALA A 167 -12.78 0.38 17.30
CA ALA A 167 -14.02 0.94 17.83
C ALA A 167 -15.25 0.58 16.98
N ALA A 168 -15.08 0.46 15.66
CA ALA A 168 -16.18 0.15 14.74
C ALA A 168 -15.67 -0.39 13.40
N LEU A 169 -16.54 -1.13 12.70
CA LEU A 169 -16.36 -1.47 11.28
C LEU A 169 -17.37 -0.73 10.43
N PHE A 170 -16.94 -0.38 9.23
CA PHE A 170 -17.81 0.11 8.19
C PHE A 170 -17.24 -0.27 6.82
N SER A 171 -17.96 0.06 5.76
CA SER A 171 -17.52 -0.24 4.41
C SER A 171 -17.76 0.95 3.49
N HIS A 172 -16.97 0.98 2.42
CA HIS A 172 -17.09 2.00 1.37
C HIS A 172 -16.99 1.32 0.00
N PRO A 173 -17.71 1.79 -1.04
CA PRO A 173 -17.56 1.25 -2.39
C PRO A 173 -16.11 1.43 -2.84
N LEU A 174 -15.52 0.41 -3.46
CA LEU A 174 -14.14 0.48 -3.94
C LEU A 174 -13.99 1.53 -5.05
N SER A 175 -14.97 1.62 -5.95
CA SER A 175 -15.01 2.61 -7.04
C SER A 175 -15.03 4.05 -6.56
N ALA A 176 -15.48 4.29 -5.32
CA ALA A 176 -15.60 5.64 -4.77
C ALA A 176 -14.25 6.33 -4.53
N PHE A 177 -13.13 5.61 -4.63
CA PHE A 177 -11.77 6.16 -4.55
C PHE A 177 -11.19 6.54 -5.92
N LEU A 178 -11.99 6.51 -6.99
CA LEU A 178 -11.63 6.97 -8.33
C LEU A 178 -12.36 8.26 -8.75
N SER A 179 -13.30 8.73 -7.92
CA SER A 179 -14.16 9.87 -8.23
C SER A 179 -14.00 10.98 -7.19
N SER A 180 -14.09 12.22 -7.65
CA SER A 180 -14.20 13.40 -6.79
C SER A 180 -15.62 13.59 -6.25
N ASP A 181 -16.59 12.92 -6.84
CA ASP A 181 -17.99 12.92 -6.44
C ASP A 181 -18.34 11.76 -5.48
N PRO A 182 -19.25 12.00 -4.52
CA PRO A 182 -19.65 10.96 -3.57
C PRO A 182 -20.39 9.81 -4.27
N PRO A 183 -20.21 8.55 -3.79
CA PRO A 183 -20.90 7.39 -4.35
C PRO A 183 -22.36 7.27 -3.87
N PHE A 184 -22.87 8.27 -3.17
CA PHE A 184 -24.22 8.33 -2.63
C PHE A 184 -24.91 9.61 -3.13
N PRO A 185 -26.24 9.61 -3.27
CA PRO A 185 -26.97 10.80 -3.67
C PRO A 185 -26.66 11.95 -2.71
N ALA A 186 -26.04 13.00 -3.22
CA ALA A 186 -25.79 14.23 -2.51
C ALA A 186 -26.08 15.36 -3.49
N GLU A 187 -26.89 16.34 -3.08
CA GLU A 187 -27.02 17.58 -3.82
C GLU A 187 -25.72 18.36 -3.64
N PRO A 188 -24.88 18.55 -4.68
CA PRO A 188 -23.54 19.11 -4.51
C PRO A 188 -23.53 20.47 -3.81
N GLU A 189 -24.58 21.27 -4.06
CA GLU A 189 -24.80 22.60 -3.48
C GLU A 189 -25.06 22.58 -1.97
N THR A 190 -25.42 21.41 -1.42
CA THR A 190 -25.70 21.22 0.01
C THR A 190 -24.53 20.65 0.80
N LEU A 191 -23.45 20.24 0.11
CA LEU A 191 -22.26 19.73 0.76
C LEU A 191 -21.42 20.89 1.29
N GLU A 192 -21.38 21.06 2.62
CA GLU A 192 -20.51 22.04 3.27
C GLU A 192 -19.01 21.75 3.04
N VAL A 193 -18.67 20.49 2.73
CA VAL A 193 -17.30 20.02 2.51
C VAL A 193 -17.28 19.08 1.30
N PRO A 194 -16.33 19.25 0.36
CA PRO A 194 -16.24 18.36 -0.79
C PRO A 194 -15.96 16.92 -0.37
N TYR A 195 -16.53 15.97 -1.12
CA TYR A 195 -16.33 14.54 -0.88
C TYR A 195 -14.85 14.17 -0.94
N HIS A 196 -14.17 14.59 -2.01
CA HIS A 196 -12.74 14.41 -2.19
C HIS A 196 -11.99 15.75 -2.07
N SER A 197 -10.86 15.73 -1.37
CA SER A 197 -9.89 16.82 -1.39
C SER A 197 -8.46 16.30 -1.31
N SER A 198 -7.51 17.10 -1.79
CA SER A 198 -6.09 16.81 -1.69
C SER A 198 -5.30 17.96 -1.08
N HIS A 199 -4.24 17.63 -0.36
CA HIS A 199 -3.28 18.58 0.17
C HIS A 199 -1.86 18.19 -0.23
N GLU A 200 -1.06 19.20 -0.52
CA GLU A 200 0.33 19.04 -0.91
C GLU A 200 1.26 19.34 0.25
N TRP A 201 2.35 18.60 0.35
CA TRP A 201 3.36 18.79 1.38
C TRP A 201 4.76 18.60 0.80
N THR A 202 5.70 19.43 1.24
CA THR A 202 7.08 19.40 0.77
C THR A 202 7.95 18.53 1.66
N TYR A 203 8.89 17.80 1.06
CA TYR A 203 9.89 17.02 1.77
C TYR A 203 11.24 17.04 1.07
N ALA A 204 12.30 16.88 1.87
CA ALA A 204 13.66 16.77 1.36
C ALA A 204 13.87 15.44 0.62
N GLY A 205 14.55 15.51 -0.51
CA GLY A 205 15.01 14.39 -1.31
C GLY A 205 16.52 14.40 -1.53
N PRO A 206 16.99 13.56 -2.47
CA PRO A 206 18.40 13.42 -2.82
C PRO A 206 19.06 14.75 -3.16
N ASN A 207 20.35 14.89 -2.84
CA ASN A 207 21.19 16.02 -3.26
C ASN A 207 20.62 17.39 -2.84
N GLY A 208 19.85 17.44 -1.75
CA GLY A 208 19.22 18.66 -1.26
C GLY A 208 17.97 19.11 -2.02
N ALA A 209 17.50 18.32 -3.00
CA ALA A 209 16.29 18.62 -3.76
C ALA A 209 15.05 18.65 -2.84
N GLN A 210 14.09 19.51 -3.19
CA GLN A 210 12.77 19.52 -2.56
C GLN A 210 11.77 18.82 -3.47
N HIS A 211 10.97 17.93 -2.90
CA HIS A 211 9.90 17.22 -3.59
C HIS A 211 8.56 17.55 -2.97
N VAL A 212 7.51 17.40 -3.77
CA VAL A 212 6.14 17.62 -3.32
C VAL A 212 5.40 16.30 -3.32
N GLY A 213 4.78 15.97 -2.20
CA GLY A 213 3.89 14.84 -2.04
C GLY A 213 2.46 15.31 -2.07
N ARG A 214 1.56 14.48 -2.60
CA ARG A 214 0.12 14.72 -2.54
C ARG A 214 -0.53 13.71 -1.59
N VAL A 215 -1.43 14.20 -0.76
CA VAL A 215 -2.21 13.40 0.19
C VAL A 215 -3.69 13.64 -0.07
N HIS A 216 -4.44 12.55 -0.18
CA HIS A 216 -5.87 12.57 -0.47
C HIS A 216 -6.70 12.36 0.78
N ARG A 217 -7.92 12.89 0.77
CA ARG A 217 -8.94 12.78 1.79
C ARG A 217 -10.30 12.52 1.14
N PHE A 218 -11.01 11.51 1.61
CA PHE A 218 -12.38 11.18 1.20
C PHE A 218 -13.31 11.16 2.40
N ILE A 219 -14.43 11.88 2.31
CA ILE A 219 -15.52 11.83 3.27
C ILE A 219 -16.21 10.47 3.17
N THR A 220 -16.70 9.96 4.29
CA THR A 220 -17.29 8.61 4.41
C THR A 220 -18.81 8.62 4.47
N GLY A 221 -19.42 9.80 4.63
CA GLY A 221 -20.85 9.99 4.89
C GLY A 221 -21.24 9.57 6.32
N ARG A 222 -20.25 9.39 7.21
CA ARG A 222 -20.39 8.84 8.57
C ARG A 222 -19.71 9.71 9.62
N GLU A 223 -19.31 10.92 9.24
CA GLU A 223 -18.59 11.88 10.08
C GLU A 223 -19.42 12.28 11.30
N ALA A 224 -20.74 12.42 11.16
CA ALA A 224 -21.64 12.65 12.29
C ALA A 224 -21.62 11.52 13.33
N GLY A 225 -21.29 10.29 12.92
CA GLY A 225 -21.07 9.14 13.81
C GLY A 225 -19.66 9.06 14.40
N GLY A 226 -18.84 10.09 14.20
CA GLY A 226 -17.45 10.15 14.62
C GLY A 226 -16.52 9.24 13.81
N ILE A 227 -16.88 8.87 12.58
CA ILE A 227 -15.96 8.23 11.64
C ILE A 227 -15.13 9.34 10.98
N LYS A 228 -13.80 9.25 11.10
CA LYS A 228 -12.94 10.20 10.40
C LYS A 228 -12.91 9.90 8.90
N PRO A 229 -12.68 10.92 8.05
CA PRO A 229 -12.42 10.73 6.63
C PRO A 229 -11.35 9.68 6.36
N VAL A 230 -11.44 8.99 5.23
CA VAL A 230 -10.33 8.17 4.72
C VAL A 230 -9.24 9.13 4.24
N PHE A 231 -8.08 9.12 4.89
CA PHE A 231 -7.00 10.06 4.56
C PHE A 231 -5.63 9.40 4.50
N GLY A 232 -4.65 10.10 3.95
CA GLY A 232 -3.25 9.73 4.09
C GLY A 232 -2.91 8.43 3.37
N LEU A 233 -2.17 7.57 4.06
CA LEU A 233 -1.74 6.28 3.54
C LEU A 233 -2.93 5.36 3.17
N THR A 234 -3.98 5.36 3.99
CA THR A 234 -5.18 4.57 3.72
C THR A 234 -5.82 5.00 2.40
N ALA A 235 -5.95 6.31 2.16
CA ALA A 235 -6.47 6.84 0.91
C ALA A 235 -5.58 6.44 -0.29
N ALA A 236 -4.25 6.60 -0.18
CA ALA A 236 -3.32 6.24 -1.24
C ALA A 236 -3.40 4.75 -1.62
N ILE A 237 -3.51 3.86 -0.63
CA ILE A 237 -3.66 2.42 -0.86
C ILE A 237 -4.99 2.11 -1.56
N LEU A 238 -6.08 2.77 -1.17
CA LEU A 238 -7.41 2.53 -1.73
C LEU A 238 -7.57 3.08 -3.14
N ILE A 239 -6.99 4.26 -3.43
CA ILE A 239 -6.89 4.79 -4.80
C ILE A 239 -6.17 3.77 -5.68
N HIS A 240 -5.01 3.27 -5.23
CA HIS A 240 -4.23 2.30 -5.99
C HIS A 240 -4.97 0.97 -6.19
N ALA A 241 -5.58 0.44 -5.12
CA ALA A 241 -6.38 -0.78 -5.19
C ALA A 241 -7.57 -0.63 -6.16
N ALA A 242 -8.26 0.51 -6.13
CA ALA A 242 -9.36 0.81 -7.03
C ALA A 242 -8.88 0.98 -8.47
N THR A 243 -7.73 1.63 -8.69
CA THR A 243 -7.12 1.84 -10.01
C THR A 243 -6.78 0.50 -10.66
N VAL A 244 -6.12 -0.39 -9.92
CA VAL A 244 -5.79 -1.76 -10.39
C VAL A 244 -7.07 -2.56 -10.63
N ALA A 245 -8.06 -2.48 -9.74
CA ALA A 245 -9.31 -3.21 -9.88
C ALA A 245 -10.08 -2.76 -11.13
N HIS A 246 -10.41 -1.48 -11.24
CA HIS A 246 -11.22 -0.97 -12.35
C HIS A 246 -10.42 -0.80 -13.66
N ALA A 247 -9.08 -0.89 -13.61
CA ALA A 247 -8.19 -0.58 -14.73
C ALA A 247 -8.50 0.81 -15.32
N CYS A 248 -8.70 1.77 -14.43
CA CYS A 248 -9.13 3.13 -14.73
C CYS A 248 -8.39 4.09 -13.79
N GLU A 249 -7.90 5.19 -14.35
CA GLU A 249 -7.33 6.28 -13.56
C GLU A 249 -8.43 7.06 -12.83
N PRO A 250 -8.16 7.65 -11.67
CA PRO A 250 -9.10 8.57 -11.01
C PRO A 250 -9.36 9.83 -11.84
N ASP A 251 -10.49 10.50 -11.58
CA ASP A 251 -10.83 11.80 -12.18
C ASP A 251 -10.02 12.99 -11.63
N PHE A 252 -9.12 12.71 -10.69
CA PHE A 252 -8.22 13.64 -10.05
C PHE A 252 -6.77 13.16 -10.16
N GLU A 253 -5.85 14.10 -10.08
CA GLU A 253 -4.42 13.79 -10.11
C GLU A 253 -3.94 13.15 -8.79
N VAL A 254 -3.45 11.91 -8.85
CA VAL A 254 -3.00 11.13 -7.67
C VAL A 254 -1.64 11.57 -7.12
N THR A 255 -0.73 11.97 -8.01
CA THR A 255 0.65 12.34 -7.65
C THR A 255 1.00 13.70 -8.20
N HIS A 256 1.81 14.45 -7.46
CA HIS A 256 2.36 15.71 -7.97
C HIS A 256 3.52 15.45 -8.95
N PRO A 257 3.67 16.24 -10.04
CA PRO A 257 4.75 16.05 -11.03
C PRO A 257 6.18 16.12 -10.48
N GLN A 258 6.39 16.90 -9.42
CA GLN A 258 7.68 16.98 -8.71
C GLN A 258 7.84 15.93 -7.59
N GLY A 259 6.89 15.00 -7.46
CA GLY A 259 6.93 13.93 -6.48
C GLY A 259 7.89 12.81 -6.87
N MET A 260 8.53 12.20 -5.88
CA MET A 260 9.29 10.97 -6.08
C MET A 260 8.35 9.78 -6.27
N SER A 261 8.75 8.80 -7.08
CA SER A 261 8.04 7.52 -7.19
C SER A 261 8.03 6.78 -5.85
N GLY A 262 7.06 5.88 -5.64
CA GLY A 262 6.97 5.06 -4.43
C GLY A 262 8.28 4.34 -4.07
N PRO A 263 8.89 3.57 -5.00
CA PRO A 263 10.18 2.92 -4.77
C PRO A 263 11.31 3.91 -4.45
N ALA A 264 11.37 5.07 -5.12
CA ALA A 264 12.37 6.09 -4.84
C ALA A 264 12.21 6.70 -3.44
N ARG A 265 10.97 6.95 -3.00
CA ARG A 265 10.67 7.41 -1.62
C ARG A 265 11.11 6.38 -0.58
N ILE A 266 10.84 5.10 -0.81
CA ILE A 266 11.28 4.02 0.10
C ILE A 266 12.81 3.93 0.14
N ALA A 267 13.47 3.96 -1.02
CA ALA A 267 14.92 3.93 -1.12
C ALA A 267 15.57 5.13 -0.40
N TRP A 268 15.00 6.33 -0.58
CA TRP A 268 15.46 7.53 0.11
C TRP A 268 15.31 7.44 1.63
N ALA A 269 14.17 6.92 2.12
CA ALA A 269 13.97 6.70 3.55
C ALA A 269 14.95 5.67 4.12
N VAL A 270 15.28 4.63 3.35
CA VAL A 270 16.31 3.64 3.73
C VAL A 270 17.69 4.29 3.92
N LEU A 271 18.05 5.25 3.07
CA LEU A 271 19.34 5.94 3.14
C LEU A 271 19.42 6.97 4.27
N THR A 272 18.31 7.67 4.53
CA THR A 272 18.32 8.86 5.40
C THR A 272 17.82 8.61 6.81
N ASN A 273 16.93 7.64 7.01
CA ASN A 273 16.33 7.43 8.31
C ASN A 273 17.16 6.41 9.14
N PRO A 274 17.69 6.82 10.31
CA PRO A 274 18.51 5.95 11.15
C PRO A 274 17.81 4.66 11.59
N ALA A 275 16.47 4.63 11.63
CA ALA A 275 15.71 3.44 12.02
C ALA A 275 15.89 2.29 11.02
N PHE A 276 16.05 2.57 9.72
CA PHE A 276 16.35 1.52 8.73
C PHE A 276 17.76 0.97 8.95
N ARG A 277 18.76 1.84 9.08
CA ARG A 277 20.15 1.42 9.33
C ARG A 277 20.27 0.52 10.56
N LYS A 278 19.69 0.94 11.69
CA LYS A 278 19.64 0.14 12.92
C LYS A 278 18.96 -1.21 12.71
N ALA A 279 17.89 -1.26 11.91
CA ALA A 279 17.19 -2.51 11.61
C ALA A 279 18.02 -3.45 10.71
N TYR A 280 18.69 -2.94 9.68
CA TYR A 280 19.60 -3.74 8.85
C TYR A 280 20.77 -4.33 9.65
N GLU A 281 21.35 -3.54 10.57
CA GLU A 281 22.41 -3.98 11.48
C GLU A 281 21.90 -5.07 12.43
N ALA A 282 20.77 -4.85 13.09
CA ALA A 282 20.16 -5.80 14.03
C ALA A 282 19.78 -7.14 13.36
N GLU A 283 19.30 -7.09 12.11
CA GLU A 283 18.94 -8.28 11.34
C GLU A 283 20.13 -8.89 10.58
N LYS A 284 21.36 -8.37 10.77
CA LYS A 284 22.61 -8.84 10.14
C LYS A 284 22.53 -8.91 8.61
N MET A 285 21.83 -7.96 8.00
CA MET A 285 21.56 -7.91 6.55
C MET A 285 22.66 -7.26 5.72
N GLY A 286 23.75 -6.76 6.33
CA GLY A 286 24.73 -5.90 5.66
C GLY A 286 25.37 -6.44 4.37
N LYS A 287 25.53 -7.76 4.22
CA LYS A 287 26.07 -8.39 2.99
C LYS A 287 25.01 -8.62 1.91
N SER A 288 23.72 -8.57 2.27
CA SER A 288 22.58 -8.84 1.39
C SER A 288 21.98 -7.56 0.79
N VAL A 289 22.55 -6.40 1.10
CA VAL A 289 22.03 -5.09 0.71
C VAL A 289 23.01 -4.43 -0.26
N ASP A 290 22.56 -4.24 -1.49
CA ASP A 290 23.27 -3.45 -2.48
C ASP A 290 22.94 -1.96 -2.29
N TRP A 291 23.80 -1.26 -1.56
CA TRP A 291 23.64 0.17 -1.29
C TRP A 291 23.77 1.04 -2.55
N ALA A 292 24.47 0.57 -3.59
CA ALA A 292 24.57 1.30 -4.86
C ALA A 292 23.23 1.25 -5.61
N VAL A 293 22.54 0.09 -5.60
CA VAL A 293 21.18 -0.02 -6.13
C VAL A 293 20.21 0.90 -5.37
N ILE A 294 20.29 0.95 -4.04
CA ILE A 294 19.42 1.84 -3.25
C ILE A 294 19.66 3.31 -3.60
N ARG A 295 20.92 3.76 -3.69
CA ARG A 295 21.26 5.14 -4.11
C ARG A 295 20.71 5.47 -5.49
N ARG A 296 20.89 4.57 -6.45
CA ARG A 296 20.37 4.72 -7.82
C ARG A 296 18.86 4.86 -7.86
N VAL A 297 18.14 3.99 -7.14
CA VAL A 297 16.67 4.02 -7.06
C VAL A 297 16.17 5.27 -6.35
N ALA A 298 16.89 5.73 -5.33
CA ALA A 298 16.57 6.99 -4.65
C ALA A 298 16.80 8.21 -5.54
N GLY A 299 17.61 8.11 -6.61
CA GLY A 299 18.00 9.25 -7.45
C GLY A 299 19.17 10.05 -6.87
N VAL A 300 19.99 9.44 -6.00
CA VAL A 300 21.24 10.04 -5.52
C VAL A 300 22.26 9.95 -6.66
N VAL A 301 22.90 11.08 -6.99
CA VAL A 301 23.96 11.15 -8.01
C VAL A 301 25.27 11.22 -7.23
N ASP A 302 26.18 10.27 -7.44
CA ASP A 302 27.50 10.34 -6.84
C ASP A 302 28.31 11.44 -7.58
N GLU A 303 28.84 12.43 -6.85
CA GLU A 303 29.63 13.56 -7.39
C GLU A 303 31.03 13.14 -7.93
N GLY A 304 31.18 11.91 -8.46
CA GLY A 304 32.46 11.34 -8.87
C GLY A 304 32.54 10.80 -10.30
N GLU A 305 31.45 10.83 -11.07
CA GLU A 305 31.48 10.48 -12.51
C GLU A 305 31.24 11.73 -13.37
N GLU A 306 32.15 12.71 -13.24
CA GLU A 306 32.39 13.65 -14.32
C GLU A 306 32.97 12.87 -15.50
N THR A 307 32.16 12.71 -16.54
CA THR A 307 32.57 12.10 -17.81
C THR A 307 33.68 12.91 -18.47
N ASP A 308 34.93 12.56 -18.17
CA ASP A 308 36.09 12.91 -18.99
C ASP A 308 35.91 12.26 -20.36
N GLY A 309 35.34 13.00 -21.32
CA GLY A 309 34.96 12.39 -22.58
C GLY A 309 34.27 13.29 -23.58
N LYS A 310 34.85 14.45 -23.93
CA LYS A 310 34.66 15.08 -25.25
C LYS A 310 35.62 16.25 -25.55
N LYS A 311 36.95 16.03 -25.50
CA LYS A 311 37.88 16.81 -26.33
C LYS A 311 37.97 16.17 -27.71
N GLY A 312 37.02 16.53 -28.57
CA GLY A 312 37.03 16.18 -29.99
C GLY A 312 38.27 16.75 -30.68
N ARG A 313 39.17 15.85 -31.11
CA ARG A 313 40.24 16.10 -32.08
C ARG A 313 39.64 16.67 -33.37
N ARG A 314 39.74 17.98 -33.59
CA ARG A 314 39.59 18.59 -34.93
C ARG A 314 40.89 18.35 -35.70
N ARG A 315 40.89 17.34 -36.59
CA ARG A 315 41.90 17.20 -37.66
C ARG A 315 41.78 18.41 -38.60
N ARG A 316 42.80 19.26 -38.64
CA ARG A 316 43.02 20.19 -39.76
C ARG A 316 43.40 19.35 -40.98
N ARG A 317 42.56 19.35 -42.02
CA ARG A 317 42.97 18.96 -43.37
C ARG A 317 43.59 20.18 -44.03
N GLU A 318 44.81 19.98 -44.52
CA GLU A 318 45.55 20.89 -45.37
C GLU A 318 44.84 21.02 -46.72
N HIS A 319 44.68 22.26 -47.19
CA HIS A 319 44.59 22.58 -48.61
C HIS A 319 45.78 23.49 -48.90
N LYS A 320 46.73 22.98 -49.68
CA LYS A 320 47.67 23.81 -50.46
C LYS A 320 47.38 23.54 -51.93
N LEU A 321 47.40 24.64 -52.68
CA LEU A 321 47.53 24.72 -54.14
C LEU A 321 48.71 23.89 -54.64
#